data_AF-B1YJH5-F1
#
_entry.id   AF-B1YJH5-F1
#
_cell.length_a   1.000
_cell.length_b   1.000
_cell.length_c   1.000
_cell.angle_alpha   90.00
_cell.angle_beta   90.00
_cell.angle_gamma   90.00
#
_symmetry.space_group_name_H-M   'P 1'
#
loop_
_entity.id
_entity.type
_entity.pdbx_description
1 polymer ?
#
loop_
_entity_poly.entity_id
_entity_poly.type
_entity_poly.pdbx_seq_one_letter_code
_entity_poly.pdbx_strand_id
1 'polypeptide(L)'
;MIDPYSYLNGVFYLSQLLLSNFLFTLALLVYVIVSLVDMWKSYTRTSSKTDFLFFILTLITLFIGFLVSPFLALAFQWKRSRTKRIIGILLIAVPLMLVLVSRFL
;
A
#
# COMPACT_ATOMS: atom_id res chain seq x y z
N MET A 1 -27.33 30.17 -13.34
CA MET A 1 -28.04 29.35 -12.33
C MET A 1 -27.35 28.00 -12.34
N ILE A 2 -26.63 27.61 -11.27
CA ILE A 2 -25.94 26.32 -11.21
C ILE A 2 -27.02 25.26 -10.98
N ASP A 3 -27.10 24.25 -11.83
CA ASP A 3 -28.07 23.17 -11.68
C ASP A 3 -27.84 22.44 -10.35
N PRO A 4 -28.82 22.33 -9.45
CA PRO A 4 -28.65 21.65 -8.16
C PRO A 4 -28.25 20.18 -8.33
N TYR A 5 -28.62 19.56 -9.46
CA TYR A 5 -28.18 18.22 -9.85
C TYR A 5 -26.66 18.14 -10.14
N SER A 6 -26.06 19.18 -10.69
CA SER A 6 -24.60 19.21 -10.94
C SER A 6 -23.79 19.25 -9.64
N TYR A 7 -24.29 19.96 -8.63
CA TYR A 7 -23.64 20.05 -7.32
C TYR A 7 -23.73 18.74 -6.54
N LEU A 8 -24.91 18.12 -6.51
CA LEU A 8 -25.12 16.81 -5.88
C LEU A 8 -24.25 15.73 -6.51
N ASN A 9 -24.13 15.71 -7.84
CA ASN A 9 -23.23 14.79 -8.55
C ASN A 9 -21.76 15.05 -8.18
N GLY A 10 -21.33 16.32 -8.14
CA GLY A 10 -19.97 16.69 -7.75
C GLY A 10 -19.62 16.23 -6.32
N VAL A 11 -20.52 16.43 -5.36
CA VAL A 11 -20.34 15.97 -3.97
C VAL A 11 -20.29 14.44 -3.90
N PHE A 12 -21.15 13.76 -4.67
CA PHE A 12 -21.14 12.30 -4.74
C PHE A 12 -19.80 11.75 -5.25
N TYR A 13 -19.29 12.24 -6.38
CA TYR A 13 -18.00 11.80 -6.92
C TYR A 13 -16.83 12.11 -5.98
N LEU A 14 -16.82 13.30 -5.36
CA LEU A 14 -15.79 13.66 -4.39
C LEU A 14 -15.80 12.71 -3.17
N SER A 15 -16.99 12.43 -2.63
CA SER A 15 -17.13 11.50 -1.50
C SER A 15 -16.67 10.09 -1.84
N GLN A 16 -16.98 9.60 -3.04
CA GLN A 16 -16.58 8.29 -3.53
C GLN A 16 -15.06 8.20 -3.73
N LEU A 17 -14.44 9.27 -4.25
CA LEU A 17 -12.98 9.35 -4.43
C LEU A 17 -12.25 9.36 -3.09
N LEU A 18 -12.73 10.14 -2.11
CA LEU A 18 -12.17 10.17 -0.75
C LEU A 18 -12.29 8.80 -0.06
N LEU A 19 -13.46 8.16 -0.16
CA LEU A 19 -13.70 6.83 0.42
C LEU A 19 -12.78 5.78 -0.20
N SER A 20 -12.66 5.77 -1.53
CA SER A 20 -11.79 4.85 -2.26
C SER A 20 -10.32 5.00 -1.84
N ASN A 21 -9.81 6.23 -1.81
CA ASN A 21 -8.43 6.52 -1.38
C ASN A 21 -8.17 6.11 0.07
N PHE A 22 -9.15 6.32 0.95
CA PHE A 22 -9.05 5.92 2.34
C PHE A 22 -8.97 4.39 2.50
N LEU A 23 -9.89 3.66 1.86
CA LEU A 23 -9.90 2.18 1.88
C LEU A 23 -8.61 1.61 1.28
N PHE A 24 -8.11 2.24 0.22
CA PHE A 24 -6.87 1.83 -0.43
C PHE A 24 -5.65 2.01 0.48
N THR A 25 -5.55 3.16 1.14
CA THR A 25 -4.48 3.45 2.11
C THR A 25 -4.53 2.48 3.28
N LEU A 26 -5.73 2.15 3.78
CA LEU A 26 -5.92 1.14 4.82
C LEU A 26 -5.45 -0.25 4.37
N ALA A 27 -5.79 -0.67 3.15
CA ALA A 27 -5.38 -1.96 2.61
C ALA A 27 -3.84 -2.06 2.49
N LEU A 28 -3.20 -0.99 2.01
CA LEU A 28 -1.74 -0.87 2.00
C LEU A 28 -1.14 -0.93 3.42
N LEU A 29 -1.75 -0.26 4.39
CA LEU A 29 -1.28 -0.25 5.77
C LEU A 29 -1.35 -1.66 6.38
N VAL A 30 -2.48 -2.35 6.19
CA VAL A 30 -2.66 -3.74 6.62
C VAL A 30 -1.60 -4.63 5.97
N TYR A 31 -1.33 -4.45 4.67
CA TYR A 31 -0.28 -5.19 3.97
C TYR A 31 1.11 -5.00 4.58
N VAL A 32 1.47 -3.75 4.91
CA VAL A 32 2.75 -3.43 5.55
C VAL A 32 2.83 -4.05 6.95
N ILE A 33 1.78 -3.93 7.76
CA ILE A 33 1.72 -4.52 9.11
C ILE A 33 1.87 -6.04 9.06
N VAL A 34 1.14 -6.72 8.17
CA VAL A 34 1.26 -8.18 7.99
C VAL A 34 2.69 -8.56 7.58
N SER A 35 3.30 -7.77 6.71
CA SER A 35 4.69 -8.02 6.28
C SER A 35 5.71 -7.78 7.39
N LEU A 36 5.51 -6.77 8.24
CA LEU A 36 6.33 -6.55 9.44
C LEU A 36 6.26 -7.74 10.39
N VAL A 37 5.06 -8.30 10.62
CA VAL A 37 4.88 -9.49 11.45
C VAL A 37 5.62 -10.69 10.85
N ASP A 38 5.57 -10.88 9.53
CA ASP A 38 6.31 -11.95 8.85
C ASP A 38 7.83 -11.78 8.96
N MET A 39 8.33 -10.55 8.78
CA MET A 39 9.75 -10.22 8.92
C MET A 39 10.24 -10.53 10.34
N TRP A 40 9.49 -10.08 11.35
CA TRP A 40 9.79 -10.35 12.75
C TRP A 40 9.82 -11.86 13.05
N LYS A 41 8.76 -12.58 12.67
CA LYS A 41 8.67 -14.04 12.86
C LYS A 41 9.84 -14.75 12.20
N SER A 42 10.26 -14.33 11.02
CA SER A 42 11.40 -14.97 10.39
C SER A 42 12.73 -14.65 11.04
N TYR A 43 12.94 -13.40 11.47
CA TYR A 43 14.13 -13.05 12.23
C TYR A 43 14.25 -13.94 13.47
N THR A 44 13.16 -14.14 14.22
CA THR A 44 13.16 -15.02 15.40
C THR A 44 13.43 -16.49 15.09
N ARG A 45 13.24 -16.95 13.84
CA ARG A 45 13.45 -18.35 13.44
C ARG A 45 14.82 -18.60 12.82
N THR A 46 15.32 -17.65 12.04
CA THR A 46 16.53 -17.83 11.23
C THR A 46 17.72 -16.99 11.72
N SER A 47 17.49 -16.06 12.66
CA SER A 47 18.47 -15.07 13.13
C SER A 47 19.17 -14.31 12.00
N SER A 48 18.51 -14.22 10.84
CA SER A 48 19.03 -13.55 9.65
C SER A 48 19.13 -12.04 9.90
N LYS A 49 20.35 -11.50 9.86
CA LYS A 49 20.61 -10.06 9.98
C LYS A 49 19.88 -9.26 8.90
N THR A 50 19.75 -9.82 7.70
CA THR A 50 19.08 -9.18 6.58
C THR A 50 17.59 -9.01 6.83
N ASP A 51 16.92 -10.03 7.41
CA ASP A 51 15.49 -9.95 7.74
C ASP A 51 15.21 -8.88 8.80
N PHE A 52 16.10 -8.77 9.78
CA PHE A 52 16.01 -7.76 10.82
C PHE A 52 16.23 -6.35 10.27
N LEU A 53 17.17 -6.18 9.34
CA LEU A 53 17.37 -4.91 8.64
C LEU A 53 16.11 -4.51 7.87
N PHE A 54 15.51 -5.45 7.11
CA PHE A 54 14.24 -5.21 6.42
C PHE A 54 13.12 -4.81 7.40
N PHE A 55 13.03 -5.46 8.55
CA PHE A 55 12.07 -5.11 9.59
C PHE A 55 12.25 -3.67 10.09
N ILE A 56 13.46 -3.31 10.53
CA ILE A 56 13.74 -1.95 11.05
C ILE A 56 13.53 -0.89 9.96
N LEU A 57 14.05 -1.11 8.75
CA LEU A 57 13.87 -0.17 7.64
C LEU A 57 12.39 0.03 7.29
N THR A 58 11.63 -1.07 7.22
CA THR A 58 10.18 -1.00 6.95
C THR A 58 9.45 -0.28 8.08
N LEU A 59 9.84 -0.50 9.33
CA LEU A 59 9.25 0.17 10.49
C LEU A 59 9.56 1.67 10.52
N ILE A 60 10.83 2.05 10.32
CA ILE A 60 11.24 3.46 10.28
C ILE A 60 10.52 4.19 9.14
N THR A 61 10.52 3.60 7.94
CA THR A 61 9.83 4.20 6.78
C THR A 61 8.33 4.30 7.00
N LEU A 62 7.69 3.34 7.69
CA LEU A 62 6.27 3.44 8.03
C LEU A 62 5.94 4.74 8.80
N PHE A 63 6.80 5.18 9.71
CA PHE A 63 6.58 6.39 10.52
C PHE A 63 7.11 7.68 9.88
N ILE A 64 8.22 7.63 9.15
CA ILE A 64 8.82 8.82 8.51
C ILE A 64 8.15 9.15 7.17
N GLY A 65 7.64 8.14 6.47
CA GLY A 65 7.04 8.31 5.15
C GLY A 65 6.50 7.01 4.59
N PHE A 66 5.17 6.83 4.70
CA PHE A 66 4.45 5.62 4.30
C PHE A 66 4.69 5.17 2.86
N LEU A 67 5.16 6.04 1.97
CA LEU A 67 5.41 5.73 0.56
C LEU A 67 6.43 4.61 0.36
N VAL A 68 7.46 4.51 1.19
CA VAL A 68 8.59 3.58 0.96
C VAL A 68 8.34 2.22 1.61
N SER A 69 7.59 2.16 2.72
CA SER A 69 7.34 0.91 3.45
C SER A 69 6.67 -0.21 2.63
N PRO A 70 5.71 0.03 1.73
CA PRO A 70 5.08 -1.01 0.91
C PRO A 70 6.06 -1.64 -0.08
N PHE A 71 7.01 -0.86 -0.61
CA PHE A 71 8.04 -1.39 -1.53
C PHE A 71 9.03 -2.29 -0.79
N LEU A 72 9.45 -1.89 0.42
CA LEU A 72 10.29 -2.73 1.28
C LEU A 72 9.58 -4.02 1.69
N ALA A 73 8.29 -3.92 2.06
CA ALA A 73 7.44 -5.07 2.34
C ALA A 73 7.32 -6.00 1.12
N LEU A 74 7.13 -5.44 -0.08
CA LEU A 74 7.05 -6.22 -1.32
C LEU A 74 8.38 -6.93 -1.64
N ALA A 75 9.50 -6.20 -1.56
CA ALA A 75 10.83 -6.75 -1.81
C ALA A 75 11.14 -7.92 -0.88
N PHE A 76 10.74 -7.79 0.38
CA PHE A 76 10.84 -8.82 1.38
C PHE A 76 9.98 -10.06 1.04
N GLN A 77 8.71 -9.85 0.68
CA GLN A 77 7.80 -10.94 0.30
C GLN A 77 8.17 -11.62 -1.04
N TRP A 78 8.98 -10.96 -1.87
CA TRP A 78 9.34 -11.43 -3.21
C TRP A 78 9.93 -12.84 -3.23
N LYS A 79 10.76 -13.16 -2.23
CA LYS A 79 11.42 -14.47 -2.09
C LYS A 79 10.65 -15.44 -1.18
N ARG A 80 9.64 -14.98 -0.41
CA ARG A 80 8.96 -15.80 0.61
C ARG A 80 7.58 -16.31 0.24
N SER A 81 6.74 -15.50 -0.39
CA SER A 81 5.36 -15.89 -0.67
C SER A 81 4.87 -15.33 -1.99
N ARG A 82 4.50 -16.22 -2.92
CA ARG A 82 3.92 -15.83 -4.20
C ARG A 82 2.60 -15.07 -4.02
N THR A 83 1.75 -15.51 -3.09
CA THR A 83 0.45 -14.87 -2.82
C THR A 83 0.61 -13.46 -2.30
N LYS A 84 1.45 -13.26 -1.26
CA LYS A 84 1.69 -11.92 -0.68
C LYS A 84 2.43 -10.99 -1.65
N ARG A 85 3.26 -11.56 -2.52
CA ARG A 85 3.88 -10.82 -3.63
C ARG A 85 2.83 -10.33 -4.62
N ILE A 86 1.92 -11.20 -5.07
CA ILE A 86 0.85 -10.81 -6.01
C ILE A 86 -0.04 -9.72 -5.40
N ILE A 87 -0.45 -9.88 -4.13
CA ILE A 87 -1.27 -8.88 -3.42
C ILE A 87 -0.54 -7.53 -3.36
N GLY A 88 0.74 -7.52 -2.96
CA GLY A 88 1.52 -6.29 -2.91
C GLY A 88 1.72 -5.64 -4.28
N ILE A 89 1.95 -6.44 -5.33
CA ILE A 89 2.02 -5.93 -6.72
C ILE A 89 0.69 -5.27 -7.08
N LEU A 90 -0.44 -5.91 -6.78
CA LEU A 90 -1.77 -5.38 -7.13
C LEU A 90 -2.05 -4.07 -6.37
N LEU A 91 -1.69 -4.00 -5.09
CA LEU A 91 -1.78 -2.80 -4.24
C LEU A 91 -0.82 -1.66 -4.64
N ILE A 92 0.17 -1.90 -5.50
CA ILE A 92 1.08 -0.83 -5.97
C ILE A 92 0.80 -0.51 -7.45
N ALA A 93 0.50 -1.52 -8.26
CA ALA A 93 0.28 -1.38 -9.70
C ALA A 93 -1.07 -0.75 -10.04
N VAL A 94 -2.15 -1.09 -9.33
CA VAL A 94 -3.49 -0.51 -9.58
C VAL A 94 -3.49 1.03 -9.48
N PRO A 95 -2.99 1.66 -8.41
CA PRO A 95 -2.99 3.12 -8.31
C PRO A 95 -2.03 3.75 -9.33
N LEU A 96 -0.90 3.11 -9.62
CA LEU A 96 0.01 3.55 -10.69
C LEU A 96 -0.67 3.55 -12.06
N MET A 97 -1.41 2.48 -12.38
CA MET A 97 -2.17 2.38 -13.64
C MET A 97 -3.28 3.42 -13.72
N LEU A 98 -4.00 3.67 -12.62
CA LEU A 98 -5.03 4.70 -12.58
C LEU A 98 -4.44 6.10 -12.84
N VAL A 99 -3.29 6.42 -12.22
CA VAL A 99 -2.59 7.68 -12.47
C VAL A 99 -2.12 7.78 -13.91
N LEU A 100 -1.56 6.72 -14.49
CA LEU A 100 -1.17 6.70 -15.91
C LEU A 100 -2.36 6.93 -16.82
N VAL A 101 -3.44 6.17 -16.65
CA VAL A 101 -4.66 6.28 -17.46
C VAL A 101 -5.27 7.69 -17.35
N SER A 102 -5.29 8.28 -16.15
CA SER A 102 -5.76 9.66 -15.95
C SER A 102 -4.91 10.73 -16.64
N ARG A 103 -3.66 10.44 -17.02
CA ARG A 103 -2.82 11.35 -17.79
C ARG A 103 -3.01 11.25 -19.30
N PHE A 104 -3.58 10.14 -19.78
CA PHE A 104 -3.81 9.88 -21.20
C PHE A 104 -5.26 10.10 -21.64
N LEU A 105 -6.19 10.27 -20.69
CA LEU A 105 -7.57 10.72 -20.89
C LEU A 105 -7.67 12.23 -20.72
#